data_AF-A0AAF0UL81-F1
#
_entry.id   AF-A0AAF0UL81-F1
#
_cell.length_a   1.000
_cell.length_b   1.000
_cell.length_c   1.000
_cell.angle_alpha   90.00
_cell.angle_beta   90.00
_cell.angle_gamma   90.00
#
_symmetry.space_group_name_H-M   'P 1'
#
loop_
_entity.id
_entity.type
_entity.pdbx_description
1 polymer ?
#
loop_
_entity_poly.entity_id
_entity_poly.type
_entity_poly.pdbx_seq_one_letter_code
_entity_poly.pdbx_strand_id
1 'polypeptide(L)'
;MENKRTTYMPTQPYGTGVWRSIRSQWIKFANNCKIKVGNGGKTLFWEDVWAGQETLKNKYPNLFNLSLQKVSTIREMRDNQGWDLRFRRHLNDWEINRVAELLNTLEQYKDLTPNEDNLFWLPDKQGRFSAGSAYKTSQRSVSQSSGVAGPGR
;
A
#
# COMPACT_ATOMS: atom_id res chain seq x y z
N MET A 1 -2.97 10.77 9.63
CA MET A 1 -4.09 9.91 9.22
C MET A 1 -3.79 8.52 9.75
N GLU A 2 -4.61 8.06 10.69
CA GLU A 2 -4.48 6.76 11.35
C GLU A 2 -5.08 5.69 10.42
N ASN A 3 -4.24 4.85 9.83
CA ASN A 3 -4.70 3.73 9.01
C ASN A 3 -5.05 2.56 9.92
N LYS A 4 -6.22 1.92 9.69
CA LYS A 4 -6.77 0.79 10.47
C LYS A 4 -5.85 -0.45 10.58
N ARG A 5 -4.66 -0.41 9.99
CA ARG A 5 -3.65 -1.48 9.99
C ARG A 5 -2.35 -1.12 10.69
N THR A 6 -2.20 0.11 11.19
CA THR A 6 -1.03 0.47 11.99
C THR A 6 -1.33 0.36 13.47
N THR A 7 -0.36 -0.17 14.22
CA THR A 7 -0.33 -0.06 15.68
C THR A 7 -0.38 1.40 16.08
N TYR A 8 -1.15 1.72 17.12
CA TYR A 8 -1.19 3.05 17.73
C TYR A 8 0.21 3.49 18.19
N MET A 9 0.51 4.79 18.11
CA MET A 9 1.77 5.35 18.61
C MET A 9 1.77 5.33 20.15
N PRO A 10 2.68 4.61 20.82
CA PRO A 10 2.69 4.56 22.27
C PRO A 10 2.95 5.95 22.87
N THR A 11 2.00 6.49 23.64
CA THR A 11 2.12 7.82 24.29
C THR A 11 2.70 7.78 25.70
N GLN A 12 2.80 6.59 26.30
CA GLN A 12 3.28 6.43 27.68
C GLN A 12 4.78 6.70 27.80
N PRO A 13 5.28 7.37 28.86
CA PRO A 13 6.68 7.76 28.98
C PRO A 13 7.65 6.58 29.20
N TYR A 14 7.19 5.51 29.85
CA TYR A 14 8.00 4.38 30.30
C TYR A 14 7.55 3.08 29.63
N GLY A 15 8.46 2.11 29.50
CA GLY A 15 8.13 0.77 28.96
C GLY A 15 7.86 0.70 27.45
N THR A 16 7.78 1.84 26.75
CA THR A 16 7.47 1.88 25.31
C THR A 16 8.65 2.29 24.43
N GLY A 17 9.86 2.45 24.98
CA GLY A 17 11.01 2.99 24.24
C GLY A 17 11.32 2.23 22.96
N VAL A 18 11.41 0.90 23.03
CA VAL A 18 11.65 0.02 21.87
C VAL A 18 10.49 0.13 20.87
N TRP A 19 9.25 0.00 21.32
CA TRP A 19 8.07 0.09 20.46
C TRP A 19 7.92 1.45 19.78
N ARG A 20 8.23 2.54 20.48
CA ARG A 20 8.24 3.89 19.94
C ARG A 20 9.29 4.05 18.84
N SER A 21 10.49 3.50 19.04
CA SER A 21 11.57 3.51 18.04
C SER A 21 11.26 2.65 16.82
N ILE A 22 10.66 1.47 16.99
CA ILE A 22 10.22 0.64 15.86
C ILE A 22 9.12 1.38 15.08
N ARG A 23 8.15 1.94 15.80
CA ARG A 23 6.99 2.59 15.21
C ARG A 23 7.34 3.90 14.50
N SER A 24 8.33 4.65 14.98
CA SER A 24 8.79 5.89 14.32
C SER A 24 9.41 5.62 12.94
N GLN A 25 9.97 4.43 12.73
CA GLN A 25 10.52 4.00 11.45
C GLN A 25 9.47 3.34 10.53
N TRP A 26 8.24 3.16 11.00
CA TRP A 26 7.21 2.41 10.26
C TRP A 26 6.94 2.96 8.86
N ILE A 27 6.88 4.27 8.67
CA ILE A 27 6.63 4.87 7.35
C ILE A 27 7.71 4.48 6.35
N LYS A 28 8.99 4.47 6.79
CA LYS A 28 10.11 4.03 5.94
C LYS A 28 10.01 2.55 5.60
N PHE A 29 9.60 1.72 6.56
CA PHE A 29 9.38 0.29 6.31
C PHE A 29 8.22 0.07 5.34
N ALA A 30 7.08 0.70 5.57
CA ALA A 30 5.90 0.59 4.73
C ALA A 30 6.19 0.97 3.28
N ASN A 31 6.96 2.04 3.03
CA ASN A 31 7.36 2.46 1.68
C ASN A 31 8.25 1.43 0.95
N ASN A 32 8.89 0.52 1.69
CA ASN A 32 9.71 -0.56 1.14
C ASN A 32 8.95 -1.89 1.05
N CYS A 33 7.66 -1.91 1.36
CA CYS A 33 6.79 -3.05 1.23
C CYS A 33 5.81 -2.83 0.08
N LYS A 34 5.54 -3.87 -0.71
CA LYS A 34 4.39 -3.95 -1.59
C LYS A 34 3.51 -5.12 -1.21
N ILE A 35 2.21 -5.03 -1.47
CA ILE A 35 1.33 -6.18 -1.31
C ILE A 35 1.40 -7.00 -2.59
N LYS A 36 1.74 -8.29 -2.44
CA LYS A 36 1.53 -9.30 -3.46
C LYS A 36 0.18 -9.95 -3.19
N VAL A 37 -0.78 -9.66 -4.07
CA VAL A 37 -2.13 -10.20 -3.96
C VAL A 37 -2.10 -11.71 -4.18
N GLY A 38 -2.70 -12.44 -3.25
CA GLY A 38 -2.96 -13.86 -3.37
C GLY A 38 -4.45 -14.06 -3.64
N ASN A 39 -5.20 -14.30 -2.57
CA ASN A 39 -6.63 -14.59 -2.58
C ASN A 39 -7.50 -13.35 -2.31
N GLY A 40 -6.88 -12.18 -2.14
CA GLY A 40 -7.52 -10.88 -2.00
C GLY A 40 -8.22 -10.64 -0.66
N GLY A 41 -8.16 -11.57 0.29
CA GLY A 41 -8.94 -11.51 1.53
C GLY A 41 -8.37 -10.57 2.59
N LYS A 42 -7.12 -10.12 2.45
CA LYS A 42 -6.45 -9.20 3.40
C LYS A 42 -6.08 -7.86 2.76
N THR A 43 -6.32 -7.69 1.46
CA THR A 43 -5.97 -6.48 0.72
C THR A 43 -7.21 -5.63 0.47
N LEU A 44 -7.20 -4.39 0.93
CA LEU A 44 -8.25 -3.41 0.66
C LEU A 44 -8.07 -2.88 -0.76
N PHE A 45 -9.13 -2.99 -1.55
CA PHE A 45 -9.10 -2.62 -2.96
C PHE A 45 -8.67 -1.15 -3.16
N TRP A 46 -9.23 -0.21 -2.40
CA TRP A 46 -8.97 1.21 -2.61
C TRP A 46 -7.78 1.77 -1.81
N GLU A 47 -7.55 1.27 -0.60
CA GLU A 47 -6.68 1.91 0.38
C GLU A 47 -5.26 1.32 0.41
N ASP A 48 -5.04 0.12 -0.12
CA ASP A 48 -3.72 -0.50 -0.13
C ASP A 48 -2.98 -0.29 -1.48
N VAL A 49 -1.65 -0.33 -1.43
CA VAL A 49 -0.79 -0.31 -2.62
C VAL A 49 -0.54 -1.75 -3.09
N TRP A 50 -1.42 -2.23 -3.95
CA TRP A 50 -1.36 -3.57 -4.53
C TRP A 50 -1.35 -3.57 -6.07
N ALA A 51 -1.82 -2.50 -6.70
CA ALA A 51 -1.84 -2.32 -8.15
C ALA A 51 -0.98 -1.10 -8.56
N GLY A 52 0.30 -1.34 -8.88
CA GLY A 52 1.23 -0.30 -9.34
C GLY A 52 2.15 0.26 -8.25
N GLN A 53 2.18 1.59 -8.11
CA GLN A 53 3.07 2.32 -7.18
C GLN A 53 2.33 3.10 -6.08
N GLU A 54 1.06 3.39 -6.27
CA GLU A 54 0.21 4.11 -5.32
C GLU A 54 -1.13 3.39 -5.13
N THR A 55 -1.96 3.88 -4.20
CA THR A 55 -3.29 3.31 -3.94
C THR A 55 -4.24 3.63 -5.09
N LEU A 56 -5.20 2.75 -5.37
CA LEU A 56 -6.24 3.03 -6.37
C LEU A 56 -7.08 4.26 -5.99
N LYS A 57 -7.22 4.56 -4.71
CA LYS A 57 -7.83 5.79 -4.20
C LYS A 57 -7.10 7.05 -4.65
N ASN A 58 -5.77 7.05 -4.61
CA ASN A 58 -4.97 8.21 -5.02
C ASN A 58 -4.96 8.35 -6.55
N LYS A 59 -4.86 7.23 -7.27
CA LYS A 59 -4.85 7.21 -8.73
C LYS A 59 -6.21 7.54 -9.35
N TYR A 60 -7.32 7.12 -8.73
CA TYR A 60 -8.70 7.32 -9.21
C TYR A 60 -9.59 7.97 -8.14
N PRO A 61 -9.29 9.20 -7.69
CA PRO A 61 -9.97 9.82 -6.55
C PRO A 61 -11.47 10.07 -6.80
N ASN A 62 -11.85 10.37 -8.04
CA ASN A 62 -13.25 10.56 -8.42
C ASN A 62 -14.06 9.26 -8.28
N LEU A 63 -13.50 8.15 -8.77
CA LEU A 63 -14.15 6.83 -8.66
C LEU A 63 -14.20 6.36 -7.21
N PHE A 64 -13.13 6.55 -6.44
CA PHE A 64 -13.13 6.27 -5.01
C PHE A 64 -14.22 7.04 -4.28
N ASN A 65 -14.39 8.32 -4.59
CA ASN A 65 -15.44 9.14 -3.99
C ASN A 65 -16.82 8.56 -4.27
N LEU A 66 -17.09 8.12 -5.50
CA LEU A 66 -18.36 7.52 -5.91
C LEU A 66 -18.58 6.10 -5.38
N SER A 67 -17.52 5.36 -5.10
CA SER A 67 -17.57 3.98 -4.63
C SER A 67 -18.33 3.84 -3.31
N LEU A 68 -19.22 2.85 -3.25
CA LEU A 68 -19.89 2.41 -2.02
C LEU A 68 -19.02 1.43 -1.22
N GLN A 69 -18.02 0.82 -1.84
CA GLN A 69 -17.18 -0.26 -1.31
C GLN A 69 -15.79 0.24 -0.90
N LYS A 70 -15.71 1.39 -0.22
CA LYS A 70 -14.43 2.07 0.08
C LYS A 70 -13.47 1.27 0.96
N VAL A 71 -14.01 0.39 1.80
CA VAL A 71 -13.26 -0.44 2.76
C VAL A 71 -13.39 -1.93 2.46
N SER A 72 -13.80 -2.28 1.24
CA SER A 72 -13.92 -3.67 0.81
C SER A 72 -12.58 -4.25 0.38
N THR A 73 -12.43 -5.56 0.61
CA THR A 73 -11.27 -6.31 0.17
C THR A 73 -11.35 -6.65 -1.31
N ILE A 74 -10.22 -7.00 -1.93
CA ILE A 74 -10.19 -7.47 -3.33
C ILE A 74 -11.11 -8.67 -3.51
N ARG A 75 -11.12 -9.60 -2.55
CA ARG A 75 -11.98 -10.79 -2.57
C ARG A 75 -13.47 -10.44 -2.59
N GLU A 76 -13.87 -9.41 -1.85
CA GLU A 76 -15.28 -8.96 -1.81
C GLU A 76 -15.68 -8.20 -3.09
N MET A 77 -14.72 -7.64 -3.81
CA MET A 77 -14.93 -6.86 -5.03
C MET A 77 -14.71 -7.66 -6.31
N ARG A 78 -14.42 -8.96 -6.21
CA ARG A 78 -14.19 -9.86 -7.34
C ARG A 78 -15.05 -11.11 -7.17
N ASP A 79 -15.92 -11.36 -8.15
CA ASP A 79 -16.74 -12.57 -8.21
C ASP A 79 -16.33 -13.46 -9.40
N ASN A 80 -17.16 -14.43 -9.80
CA ASN A 80 -16.86 -15.28 -10.96
C ASN A 80 -17.07 -14.56 -12.30
N GLN A 81 -17.75 -13.41 -12.32
CA GLN A 81 -18.17 -12.69 -13.53
C GLN A 81 -17.30 -11.47 -13.84
N GLY A 82 -16.67 -10.87 -12.84
CA GLY A 82 -15.83 -9.70 -13.04
C GLY A 82 -15.46 -8.99 -11.74
N TRP A 83 -15.09 -7.73 -11.90
CA TRP A 83 -14.97 -6.79 -10.80
C TRP A 83 -16.35 -6.18 -10.50
N ASP A 84 -16.80 -6.34 -9.26
CA ASP A 84 -18.05 -5.77 -8.76
C ASP A 84 -17.78 -4.36 -8.22
N LEU A 85 -17.90 -3.35 -9.08
CA LEU A 85 -17.70 -1.94 -8.76
C LEU A 85 -19.05 -1.24 -8.55
N ARG A 86 -19.42 -0.99 -7.29
CA ARG A 86 -20.70 -0.33 -6.95
C ARG A 86 -20.52 1.16 -6.69
N PHE A 87 -21.21 1.98 -7.48
CA PHE A 87 -21.20 3.43 -7.34
C PHE A 87 -22.53 3.96 -6.78
N ARG A 88 -22.46 5.05 -6.01
CA ARG A 88 -23.62 5.70 -5.37
C ARG A 88 -24.59 6.41 -6.33
N ARG A 89 -24.18 6.59 -7.60
CA ARG A 89 -24.98 7.16 -8.69
C ARG A 89 -24.48 6.61 -10.03
N HIS A 90 -25.26 6.83 -11.09
CA HIS A 90 -24.79 6.57 -12.45
C HIS A 90 -23.54 7.40 -12.78
N LEU A 91 -22.69 6.82 -13.62
CA LEU A 91 -21.46 7.44 -14.10
C LEU A 91 -21.81 8.46 -15.18
N ASN A 92 -21.11 9.60 -15.16
CA ASN A 92 -21.16 10.57 -16.25
C ASN A 92 -20.15 10.18 -17.34
N ASP A 93 -20.31 10.68 -18.56
CA ASP A 93 -19.48 10.32 -19.71
C ASP A 93 -17.97 10.45 -19.45
N TRP A 94 -17.55 11.50 -18.73
CA TRP A 94 -16.14 11.70 -18.38
C TRP A 94 -15.60 10.72 -17.33
N GLU A 95 -16.48 10.09 -16.53
CA GLU A 95 -16.11 9.07 -15.54
C GLU A 95 -15.97 7.69 -16.18
N ILE A 96 -16.67 7.43 -17.29
CA ILE A 96 -16.61 6.16 -18.02
C ILE A 96 -15.17 5.87 -18.47
N ASN A 97 -14.47 6.86 -19.03
CA ASN A 97 -13.07 6.71 -19.43
C ASN A 97 -12.16 6.34 -18.25
N ARG A 98 -12.44 6.89 -17.05
CA ARG A 98 -11.69 6.56 -15.83
C ARG A 98 -11.97 5.14 -15.37
N VAL A 99 -13.20 4.64 -15.52
CA VAL A 99 -13.53 3.25 -15.22
C VAL A 99 -12.83 2.31 -16.19
N ALA A 100 -12.77 2.64 -17.49
CA ALA A 100 -12.02 1.83 -18.46
C ALA A 100 -10.52 1.77 -18.11
N GLU A 101 -9.90 2.89 -17.75
CA GLU A 101 -8.51 2.93 -17.26
C GLU A 101 -8.30 2.07 -15.99
N LEU A 102 -9.26 2.12 -15.07
CA LEU A 102 -9.24 1.30 -13.86
C LEU A 102 -9.31 -0.19 -14.23
N LEU A 103 -10.30 -0.61 -15.02
CA LEU A 103 -10.45 -2.01 -15.44
C LEU A 103 -9.20 -2.53 -16.17
N ASN A 104 -8.59 -1.73 -17.04
CA ASN A 104 -7.33 -2.09 -17.69
C ASN A 104 -6.17 -2.27 -16.69
N THR A 105 -6.13 -1.48 -15.62
CA THR A 105 -5.16 -1.69 -14.52
C THR A 105 -5.45 -3.01 -13.78
N LEU A 106 -6.72 -3.38 -13.64
CA LEU A 106 -7.16 -4.57 -12.91
C LEU A 106 -7.03 -5.88 -13.71
N GLU A 107 -6.91 -5.84 -15.04
CA GLU A 107 -6.71 -7.02 -15.90
C GLU A 107 -5.52 -7.89 -15.46
N GLN A 108 -4.47 -7.27 -14.93
CA GLN A 108 -3.28 -7.97 -14.41
C GLN A 108 -3.56 -8.79 -13.14
N TYR A 109 -4.72 -8.61 -12.52
CA TYR A 109 -5.12 -9.21 -11.24
C TYR A 109 -6.43 -9.99 -11.35
N LYS A 110 -6.83 -10.38 -12.57
CA LYS A 110 -8.08 -11.10 -12.82
C LYS A 110 -8.12 -12.51 -12.19
N ASP A 111 -6.94 -13.13 -12.06
CA ASP A 111 -6.74 -14.48 -11.56
C ASP A 111 -6.16 -14.43 -10.14
N LEU A 112 -7.05 -14.46 -9.14
CA LEU A 112 -6.64 -14.59 -7.74
C LEU A 112 -6.14 -16.01 -7.47
N THR A 113 -5.07 -16.11 -6.71
CA THR A 113 -4.53 -17.43 -6.29
C THR A 113 -5.20 -17.87 -4.99
N PRO A 114 -5.25 -19.17 -4.68
CA PRO A 114 -5.79 -19.64 -3.39
C PRO A 114 -4.94 -19.22 -2.18
N ASN A 115 -3.67 -18.85 -2.41
CA ASN A 115 -2.73 -18.46 -1.38
C ASN A 115 -3.13 -17.15 -0.70
N GLU A 116 -2.73 -16.95 0.55
CA GLU A 116 -2.96 -15.68 1.23
C GLU A 116 -2.20 -14.51 0.58
N ASP A 117 -2.74 -13.31 0.76
CA ASP A 117 -2.04 -12.07 0.44
C ASP A 117 -0.76 -11.95 1.28
N ASN A 118 0.33 -11.51 0.67
CA ASN A 118 1.63 -11.44 1.31
C ASN A 118 2.31 -10.09 1.09
N LEU A 119 3.15 -9.67 2.05
CA LEU A 119 4.01 -8.52 1.88
C LEU A 119 5.29 -8.92 1.15
N PHE A 120 5.64 -8.16 0.12
CA PHE A 120 6.87 -8.27 -0.64
C PHE A 120 7.83 -7.15 -0.22
N TRP A 121 8.96 -7.53 0.37
CA TRP A 121 10.02 -6.62 0.79
C TRP A 121 10.89 -6.21 -0.40
N LEU A 122 10.72 -4.99 -0.89
CA LEU A 122 11.38 -4.48 -2.11
C LEU A 122 12.92 -4.55 -2.09
N PRO A 123 13.61 -4.28 -0.97
CA PRO A 123 15.07 -4.38 -0.93
C PRO A 123 15.64 -5.79 -1.08
N ASP A 124 14.82 -6.84 -0.96
CA ASP A 124 15.22 -8.22 -1.16
C ASP A 124 14.68 -8.76 -2.50
N LYS A 125 15.54 -9.43 -3.28
CA LYS A 125 15.16 -9.94 -4.61
C LYS A 125 14.06 -11.01 -4.55
N GLN A 126 13.97 -11.74 -3.43
CA GLN A 126 12.97 -12.77 -3.22
C GLN A 126 11.76 -12.24 -2.43
N GLY A 127 11.73 -10.94 -2.13
CA GLY A 127 10.65 -10.29 -1.40
C GLY A 127 10.61 -10.62 0.09
N ARG A 128 11.66 -11.23 0.65
CA ARG A 128 11.66 -11.69 2.04
C ARG A 128 12.10 -10.57 2.98
N PHE A 129 11.29 -10.33 4.00
CA PHE A 129 11.66 -9.42 5.06
C PHE A 129 12.76 -10.03 5.94
N SER A 130 13.77 -9.22 6.27
CA SER A 130 14.73 -9.54 7.34
C SER A 130 15.10 -8.28 8.10
N ALA A 131 15.29 -8.39 9.41
CA ALA A 131 15.70 -7.27 10.25
C ALA A 131 17.00 -6.62 9.72
N GLY A 132 17.98 -7.42 9.30
CA GLY A 132 19.24 -6.92 8.74
C GLY A 132 19.06 -6.09 7.46
N SER A 133 18.18 -6.50 6.54
CA SER A 133 17.86 -5.72 5.33
C SER A 133 17.14 -4.42 5.68
N ALA A 134 16.16 -4.49 6.60
CA ALA A 134 15.46 -3.35 7.17
C ALA A 134 16.39 -2.30 7.79
N TYR A 135 17.37 -2.73 8.59
CA TYR A 135 18.37 -1.85 9.20
C TYR A 135 19.25 -1.16 8.14
N LYS A 136 19.73 -1.89 7.13
CA LYS A 136 20.55 -1.31 6.04
C LYS A 136 19.78 -0.25 5.25
N THR A 137 18.52 -0.50 4.93
CA THR A 137 17.66 0.48 4.24
C THR A 137 17.43 1.74 5.09
N SER A 138 17.28 1.57 6.40
CA SER A 138 17.11 2.69 7.32
C SER A 138 18.36 3.57 7.41
N GLN A 139 19.57 2.98 7.40
CA GLN A 139 20.83 3.74 7.46
C GLN A 139 21.20 4.42 6.14
N ARG A 140 20.91 3.82 4.97
CA ARG A 140 21.19 4.45 3.66
C ARG A 140 20.49 5.80 3.49
N SER A 141 19.32 6.00 4.11
CA SER A 141 18.61 7.27 4.10
C SER A 141 19.31 8.39 4.91
N VAL A 142 20.19 8.03 5.84
CA VAL A 142 20.95 8.98 6.69
C VAL A 142 22.23 9.44 5.98
N SER A 143 22.83 8.59 5.15
CA SER A 143 24.09 8.89 4.46
C SER A 143 23.96 9.85 3.27
N GLN A 144 22.74 10.12 2.76
CA GLN A 144 22.52 11.08 1.66
C GLN A 144 22.31 12.53 2.15
N SER A 145 22.11 12.77 3.45
CA SER A 145 21.94 14.12 4.01
C SER A 145 23.23 14.76 4.55
N SER A 146 24.37 14.06 4.51
CA SER A 146 25.66 14.54 5.05
C SER A 146 26.72 14.70 3.96
N GLY A 147 26.36 15.42 2.89
CA GLY A 147 27.28 15.79 1.81
C GLY A 147 27.16 17.28 1.48
N VAL A 148 27.50 18.17 2.42
CA VAL A 148 27.72 19.59 2.12
C VAL A 148 29.14 19.98 2.57
N ALA A 149 29.97 20.18 1.55
CA ALA A 149 31.18 20.99 1.43
C ALA A 149 31.96 21.38 2.71
N GLY A 150 33.15 20.81 2.86
CA GLY A 150 34.25 21.50 3.56
C GLY A 150 34.93 22.49 2.61
N PRO A 151 35.28 23.71 3.06
CA PRO A 151 36.02 24.65 2.22
C PRO A 151 37.48 24.20 2.10
N GLY A 152 37.98 24.17 0.87
CA GLY A 152 39.40 23.97 0.57
C GLY A 152 40.25 25.09 1.16
N ARG A 153 41.45 24.73 1.61
CA ARG A 153 42.52 25.67 1.91
C ARG A 153 43.20 26.13 0.62
#